data_AF-A0A5K1D0S1-F1
#
_entry.id   AF-A0A5K1D0S1-F1
#
_cell.length_a   1.000
_cell.length_b   1.000
_cell.length_c   1.000
_cell.angle_alpha   90.00
_cell.angle_beta   90.00
_cell.angle_gamma   90.00
#
_symmetry.space_group_name_H-M   'P 1'
#
loop_
_entity.id
_entity.type
_entity.pdbx_description
1 polymer ?
#
loop_
_entity_poly.entity_id
_entity_poly.type
_entity_poly.pdbx_seq_one_letter_code
_entity_poly.pdbx_strand_id
1 'polypeptide(L)'
;AINRMSWESLISSFSFFHLCRHQDLRYMKTSGDEVEDMLVLLSEIKRQIPSISAVSSGAIASDYQRLRVENVCSRLGLISLAYLWKQDQSLLLQEM
;
A
#
# COMPACT_ATOMS: atom_id res chain seq x y z
N ALA A 1 8.92 19.27 9.67
CA ALA A 1 9.58 18.08 9.10
C ALA A 1 9.37 16.91 10.06
N ILE A 2 8.68 15.86 9.63
CA ILE A 2 8.49 14.66 10.46
C ILE A 2 9.83 13.92 10.49
N ASN A 3 10.31 13.59 11.69
CA ASN A 3 11.64 13.02 11.91
C ASN A 3 11.77 11.68 11.19
N ARG A 4 12.74 11.57 10.26
CA ARG A 4 13.04 10.36 9.47
C ARG A 4 13.23 9.11 10.34
N MET A 5 13.79 9.30 11.54
CA MET A 5 14.00 8.25 12.55
C MET A 5 12.73 7.55 13.04
N SER A 6 11.59 8.26 13.12
CA SER A 6 10.34 7.62 13.60
C SER A 6 9.75 6.67 12.56
N TRP A 7 9.94 6.98 11.28
CA TRP A 7 9.45 6.15 10.17
C TRP A 7 10.27 4.87 10.01
N GLU A 8 11.59 4.95 10.17
CA GLU A 8 12.47 3.79 10.08
C GLU A 8 12.21 2.78 11.21
N SER A 9 11.92 3.23 12.43
CA SER A 9 11.53 2.31 13.52
C SER A 9 10.19 1.62 13.27
N LEU A 10 9.19 2.33 12.74
CA LEU A 10 7.87 1.75 12.40
C LEU A 10 7.98 0.69 11.29
N ILE A 11 8.75 0.99 10.25
CA ILE A 11 8.98 0.09 9.10
C ILE A 11 9.86 -1.10 9.54
N SER A 12 10.90 -0.85 10.35
CA SER A 12 11.79 -1.91 10.84
C SER A 12 11.09 -2.91 11.76
N SER A 13 10.01 -2.50 12.44
CA SER A 13 9.19 -3.42 13.25
C SER A 13 8.25 -4.29 12.40
N PHE A 14 8.09 -3.97 11.11
CA PHE A 14 7.20 -4.62 10.14
C PHE A 14 7.99 -5.03 8.87
N SER A 15 9.07 -5.80 9.03
CA SER A 15 9.67 -6.50 7.89
C SER A 15 8.75 -7.65 7.45
N PHE A 16 7.78 -7.35 6.59
CA PHE A 16 6.90 -8.35 5.97
C PHE A 16 6.93 -8.17 4.46
N PHE A 17 7.90 -8.83 3.82
CA PHE A 17 8.00 -8.93 2.36
C PHE A 17 7.55 -10.33 1.96
N HIS A 18 6.25 -10.53 1.79
CA HIS A 18 5.71 -11.76 1.19
C HIS A 18 5.28 -11.49 -0.26
N LEU A 19 5.61 -12.45 -1.12
CA LEU A 19 5.21 -12.47 -2.53
C LEU A 19 3.69 -12.66 -2.61
N CYS A 20 2.98 -11.58 -2.95
CA CYS A 20 1.54 -11.56 -3.17
C CYS A 20 1.08 -12.76 -4.04
N ARG A 21 0.37 -13.71 -3.44
CA ARG A 21 -0.18 -14.86 -4.17
C ARG A 21 -1.29 -14.38 -5.10
N HIS A 22 -1.24 -14.78 -6.37
CA HIS A 22 -2.22 -14.43 -7.39
C HIS A 22 -3.61 -14.96 -6.98
N GLN A 23 -4.49 -14.09 -6.49
CA GLN A 23 -5.89 -14.39 -6.21
C GLN A 23 -6.79 -13.71 -7.25
N ASP A 24 -8.04 -14.16 -7.34
CA ASP A 24 -9.06 -13.55 -8.19
C ASP A 24 -9.23 -12.04 -7.90
N LEU A 25 -9.69 -11.29 -8.92
CA LEU A 25 -9.94 -9.84 -8.85
C LEU A 25 -10.91 -9.46 -7.72
N ARG A 26 -11.78 -10.38 -7.28
CA ARG A 26 -12.67 -10.16 -6.13
C ARG A 26 -11.90 -10.37 -4.83
N TYR A 27 -11.92 -9.36 -3.97
CA TYR A 27 -11.37 -9.48 -2.63
C TYR A 27 -12.24 -10.37 -1.76
N MET A 28 -11.67 -11.45 -1.26
CA MET A 28 -12.23 -12.23 -0.16
C MET A 28 -11.15 -12.38 0.89
N LYS A 29 -11.50 -12.06 2.14
CA LYS A 29 -10.58 -12.14 3.27
C LYS A 29 -10.15 -13.59 3.46
N THR A 30 -8.84 -13.84 3.44
CA THR A 30 -8.27 -15.19 3.69
C THR A 30 -7.55 -15.27 5.04
N SER A 31 -7.18 -16.49 5.47
CA SER A 31 -6.28 -16.64 6.63
C SER A 31 -4.86 -16.26 6.21
N GLY A 32 -4.19 -15.39 6.98
CA GLY A 32 -2.88 -14.83 6.62
C GLY A 32 -2.93 -13.81 5.49
N ASP A 33 -3.97 -12.97 5.48
CA ASP A 33 -4.21 -11.99 4.42
C ASP A 33 -3.36 -10.73 4.60
N GLU A 34 -2.35 -10.60 3.73
CA GLU A 34 -1.44 -9.44 3.64
C GLU A 34 -2.20 -8.10 3.54
N VAL A 35 -3.42 -8.11 3.00
CA VAL A 35 -4.26 -6.91 2.87
C VAL A 35 -4.75 -6.42 4.22
N GLU A 36 -5.06 -7.35 5.14
CA GLU A 36 -5.46 -6.99 6.50
C GLU A 36 -4.26 -6.56 7.34
N ASP A 37 -3.09 -7.14 7.13
CA ASP A 37 -1.84 -6.70 7.77
C ASP A 37 -1.51 -5.24 7.37
N MET A 38 -1.65 -4.91 6.08
CA MET A 38 -1.54 -3.55 5.58
C MET A 38 -2.55 -2.60 6.24
N LEU A 39 -3.78 -3.06 6.49
CA LEU A 39 -4.79 -2.26 7.17
C LEU A 39 -4.41 -1.96 8.63
N VAL A 40 -3.92 -2.95 9.36
CA VAL A 40 -3.46 -2.75 10.74
C VAL A 40 -2.31 -1.73 10.78
N LEU A 41 -1.34 -1.87 9.88
CA LEU A 41 -0.21 -0.97 9.77
C LEU A 41 -0.64 0.47 9.46
N LEU A 42 -1.47 0.67 8.42
CA LEU A 42 -1.93 1.99 8.03
C LEU A 42 -2.85 2.63 9.07
N SER A 43 -3.65 1.82 9.79
CA SER A 43 -4.45 2.30 10.91
C SER A 43 -3.58 2.83 12.05
N GLU A 44 -2.48 2.14 12.36
CA GLU A 44 -1.54 2.57 13.39
C GLU A 44 -0.82 3.85 12.99
N ILE A 45 -0.39 3.97 11.73
CA ILE A 45 0.21 5.19 11.20
C ILE A 45 -0.80 6.35 11.26
N LYS A 46 -2.06 6.12 10.87
CA LYS A 46 -3.12 7.13 10.95
C LYS A 46 -3.37 7.59 12.39
N ARG A 47 -3.29 6.67 13.36
CA ARG A 47 -3.43 6.98 14.79
C ARG A 47 -2.28 7.86 15.29
N GLN A 48 -1.05 7.57 14.86
CA GLN A 48 0.13 8.34 15.24
C GLN A 48 0.23 9.69 14.49
N ILE A 49 -0.28 9.75 13.26
CA ILE A 49 -0.23 10.92 12.39
C ILE A 49 -1.63 11.19 11.84
N PRO A 50 -2.51 11.87 12.60
CA PRO A 50 -3.90 12.11 12.18
C PRO A 50 -4.04 13.00 10.93
N SER A 51 -2.99 13.72 10.55
CA SER A 51 -2.97 14.58 9.37
C SER A 51 -2.73 13.84 8.05
N ILE A 52 -2.47 12.52 8.06
CA ILE A 52 -2.35 11.77 6.81
C ILE A 52 -3.68 11.74 6.07
N SER A 53 -3.63 11.97 4.76
CA SER A 53 -4.82 11.99 3.90
C SER A 53 -4.74 10.97 2.77
N ALA A 54 -3.55 10.48 2.44
CA ALA A 54 -3.33 9.64 1.26
C ALA A 54 -2.21 8.61 1.45
N VAL A 55 -2.27 7.55 0.66
CA VAL A 55 -1.24 6.50 0.53
C VAL A 55 -0.83 6.43 -0.93
N SER A 56 0.46 6.62 -1.21
CA SER A 56 1.03 6.41 -2.54
C SER A 56 1.51 4.97 -2.70
N SER A 57 1.10 4.31 -3.78
CA SER A 57 1.49 2.93 -4.11
C SER A 57 2.25 2.87 -5.43
N GLY A 58 3.28 2.01 -5.46
CA GLY A 58 4.10 1.75 -6.64
C GLY A 58 3.55 0.63 -7.53
N ALA A 59 2.23 0.41 -7.56
CA ALA A 59 1.63 -0.60 -8.43
C ALA A 59 1.70 -0.14 -9.90
N ILE A 60 2.50 -0.84 -10.72
CA ILE A 60 2.80 -0.43 -12.11
C ILE A 60 1.74 -0.94 -13.10
N ALA A 61 1.48 -2.25 -13.12
CA ALA A 61 0.59 -2.85 -14.13
C ALA A 61 -0.58 -3.64 -13.54
N SER A 62 -0.47 -4.09 -12.29
CA SER A 62 -1.42 -5.04 -11.73
C SER A 62 -2.65 -4.35 -11.12
N ASP A 63 -3.80 -4.54 -11.77
CA ASP A 63 -5.10 -4.15 -11.21
C ASP A 63 -5.34 -4.83 -9.85
N TYR A 64 -4.83 -6.05 -9.66
CA TYR A 64 -4.90 -6.75 -8.38
C TYR A 64 -4.25 -5.95 -7.24
N GLN A 65 -3.00 -5.51 -7.43
CA GLN A 65 -2.26 -4.76 -6.41
C GLN A 65 -2.93 -3.42 -6.10
N ARG A 66 -3.36 -2.69 -7.14
CA ARG A 66 -4.07 -1.42 -6.98
C ARG A 66 -5.36 -1.59 -6.16
N LEU A 67 -6.20 -2.55 -6.55
CA LEU A 67 -7.51 -2.75 -5.91
C LEU A 67 -7.39 -3.16 -4.43
N ARG A 68 -6.33 -3.87 -4.04
CA ARG A 68 -6.08 -4.20 -2.62
C ARG A 68 -5.71 -2.97 -1.79
N VAL A 69 -4.83 -2.12 -2.31
CA VAL A 69 -4.47 -0.85 -1.63
C VAL A 69 -5.69 0.07 -1.56
N GLU A 70 -6.47 0.18 -2.63
CA GLU A 70 -7.71 0.95 -2.65
C GLU A 70 -8.74 0.45 -1.63
N ASN A 71 -8.89 -0.87 -1.49
CA ASN A 71 -9.80 -1.45 -0.49
C ASN A 71 -9.45 -1.00 0.93
N VAL A 72 -8.17 -1.07 1.29
CA VAL A 72 -7.69 -0.64 2.62
C VAL A 72 -7.82 0.86 2.81
N CYS A 73 -7.42 1.66 1.81
CA CYS A 73 -7.53 3.11 1.85
C CYS A 73 -8.99 3.55 2.02
N SER A 74 -9.93 2.95 1.29
CA SER A 74 -11.36 3.23 1.40
C SER A 74 -11.90 2.95 2.80
N ARG A 75 -11.45 1.87 3.47
CA ARG A 75 -11.87 1.53 4.84
C ARG A 75 -11.32 2.48 5.88
N LEU A 76 -10.11 2.99 5.66
CA LEU A 76 -9.47 3.95 6.56
C LEU A 76 -9.84 5.41 6.25
N GLY A 77 -10.58 5.68 5.18
CA GLY A 77 -10.88 7.05 4.73
C GLY A 77 -9.61 7.79 4.27
N LEU A 78 -8.71 7.08 3.58
CA LEU A 78 -7.50 7.60 2.95
C LEU A 78 -7.67 7.59 1.43
N ILE A 79 -6.96 8.48 0.73
CA ILE A 79 -6.92 8.52 -0.73
C ILE A 79 -5.82 7.58 -1.21
N SER A 80 -6.15 6.63 -2.09
CA SER A 80 -5.14 5.80 -2.76
C SER A 80 -4.60 6.54 -3.99
N LEU A 81 -3.29 6.74 -4.03
CA LEU A 81 -2.57 7.35 -5.15
C LEU A 81 -1.76 6.26 -5.85
N ALA A 82 -2.04 6.00 -7.12
CA ALA A 82 -1.38 4.98 -7.93
C ALA A 82 -0.86 5.62 -9.23
N TYR A 83 0.13 6.52 -9.11
CA TYR A 83 0.62 7.34 -10.22
C TYR A 83 1.24 6.53 -11.36
N LEU A 84 1.81 5.37 -11.04
CA LEU A 84 2.48 4.51 -12.03
C LEU A 84 1.53 3.52 -12.71
N TRP A 85 0.27 3.47 -12.30
CA TRP A 85 -0.66 2.47 -12.78
C TRP A 85 -1.02 2.70 -14.24
N LYS A 86 -0.84 1.66 -15.07
CA LYS A 86 -1.09 1.65 -16.52
C LYS A 86 -0.32 2.72 -17.28
N GLN A 87 0.78 3.22 -16.71
CA GLN A 87 1.74 3.99 -17.47
C GLN A 87 2.42 3.10 -18.52
N ASP A 88 2.88 3.72 -19.60
CA ASP A 88 3.64 3.01 -20.63
C ASP A 88 4.93 2.44 -20.01
N GLN A 89 5.05 1.11 -20.02
CA GLN A 89 6.17 0.43 -19.35
C GLN A 89 7.51 0.71 -20.01
N SER A 90 7.53 1.02 -21.32
CA SER A 90 8.76 1.36 -22.04
C SER A 90 9.27 2.73 -21.65
N LEU A 91 8.36 3.68 -21.40
CA LEU A 91 8.69 5.01 -20.89
C LEU A 91 9.19 4.94 -19.43
N LEU A 92 8.53 4.13 -18.60
CA LEU A 92 8.90 3.94 -17.19
C LEU A 92 10.31 3.34 -17.03
N LEU A 93 10.67 2.37 -17.88
CA LEU A 93 12.00 1.73 -17.86
C LEU A 93 13.13 2.66 -18.32
N GLN A 94 12.82 3.71 -19.10
CA GLN A 94 13.83 4.71 -19.48
C GLN A 94 14.07 5.77 -18.40
N GLU A 95 13.16 5.93 -17.44
CA GLU A 95 13.27 6.93 -16.36
C GLU A 95 13.90 6.38 -15.06
N MET A 96 14.16 5.07 -14.97
CA MET A 96 14.78 4.38 -13.82
C MET A 96 16.28 4.13 -14.03
#